data_AF-A0A932QD27-F1
#
_entry.id   AF-A0A932QD27-F1
#
_cell.length_a   1.000
_cell.length_b   1.000
_cell.length_c   1.000
_cell.angle_alpha   90.00
_cell.angle_beta   90.00
_cell.angle_gamma   90.00
#
_symmetry.space_group_name_H-M   'P 1'
#
loop_
_entity.id
_entity.type
_entity.pdbx_description
1 polymer ?
#
loop_
_entity_poly.entity_id
_entity_poly.type
_entity_poly.pdbx_seq_one_letter_code
_entity_poly.pdbx_strand_id
1 'polypeptide(L)'
;MAKIPLPALLKAMVDQDASDLHITVGTPPQFRIQGKMVKVKIDALSSQDTKELCYSVLTDSQKTDFESHLELDFSFGVKDVARFRGNVFYQKGAVGGVFRKIPIQIPSFDSLGLPAVIKELVKRPNGLILVTGPTGSGKTTTLAAMLDLLNIFPPHQQTQIRQLMAFVLQGVISQQLIPKSSGGGRCMALEILIPNGAIRNLIREDKMHQVYSSMQAGQNESGMMTMNQSLTRLVQAGALSKSDAVDASMVPDEITKMLAALK
;
A
#
# COMPACT_ATOMS: atom_id res chain seq x y z
N MET A 1 -33.74 22.32 4.83
CA MET A 1 -32.75 22.00 5.88
C MET A 1 -31.40 22.54 5.45
N ALA A 2 -30.63 23.15 6.35
CA ALA A 2 -29.29 23.65 6.01
C ALA A 2 -28.38 22.47 5.64
N LYS A 3 -27.82 22.48 4.42
CA LYS A 3 -26.90 21.43 3.96
C LYS A 3 -25.59 21.52 4.76
N ILE A 4 -25.10 20.39 5.27
CA ILE A 4 -23.86 20.33 6.04
C ILE A 4 -22.68 20.53 5.10
N PRO A 5 -21.78 21.50 5.36
CA PRO A 5 -20.64 21.77 4.49
C PRO A 5 -19.58 20.66 4.60
N LEU A 6 -18.80 20.43 3.53
CA LEU A 6 -17.78 19.38 3.50
C LEU A 6 -16.76 19.47 4.65
N PRO A 7 -16.24 20.66 5.04
CA PRO A 7 -15.36 20.77 6.21
C PRO A 7 -15.97 20.26 7.52
N ALA A 8 -17.29 20.38 7.73
CA ALA A 8 -17.96 19.84 8.91
C ALA A 8 -18.04 18.31 8.88
N LEU A 9 -18.28 17.72 7.70
CA LEU A 9 -18.21 16.27 7.52
C LEU A 9 -16.80 15.72 7.74
N LEU A 10 -15.77 16.43 7.25
CA LEU A 10 -14.37 16.08 7.45
C LEU A 10 -13.95 16.20 8.92
N LYS A 11 -14.46 17.20 9.65
CA LYS A 11 -14.25 17.28 11.09
C LYS A 11 -14.88 16.09 11.81
N ALA A 12 -16.15 15.78 11.53
CA ALA A 12 -16.83 14.63 12.11
C ALA A 12 -16.14 13.29 11.77
N MET A 13 -15.57 13.17 10.57
CA MET A 13 -14.73 12.03 10.15
C MET A 13 -13.51 11.88 11.07
N VAL A 14 -12.81 12.97 11.35
CA VAL A 14 -11.62 12.97 12.23
C VAL A 14 -12.02 12.65 13.67
N ASP A 15 -13.10 13.24 14.18
CA ASP A 15 -13.60 13.04 15.55
C ASP A 15 -14.03 11.58 15.81
N GLN A 16 -14.47 10.87 14.77
CA GLN A 16 -14.86 9.45 14.83
C GLN A 16 -13.72 8.48 14.46
N ASP A 17 -12.50 8.99 14.30
CA ASP A 17 -11.31 8.26 13.84
C ASP A 17 -11.55 7.42 12.56
N ALA A 18 -12.32 7.97 11.63
CA ALA A 18 -12.54 7.38 10.33
C ALA A 18 -11.34 7.60 9.40
N SER A 19 -11.04 6.60 8.56
CA SER A 19 -9.93 6.64 7.59
C SER A 19 -10.29 7.36 6.31
N ASP A 20 -11.53 7.17 5.84
CA ASP A 20 -12.04 7.73 4.58
C ASP A 20 -13.46 8.26 4.76
N LEU A 21 -13.79 9.38 4.11
CA LEU A 21 -15.15 9.87 3.89
C LEU A 21 -15.52 9.61 2.42
N HIS A 22 -16.65 8.95 2.21
CA HIS A 22 -17.22 8.66 0.89
C HIS A 22 -18.46 9.51 0.63
N ILE A 23 -18.49 10.14 -0.54
CA ILE A 23 -19.58 10.98 -1.05
C ILE A 23 -20.05 10.37 -2.37
N THR A 24 -21.31 9.95 -2.43
CA THR A 24 -21.92 9.38 -3.64
C THR A 24 -23.44 9.59 -3.63
N VAL A 25 -24.05 9.64 -4.81
CA VAL A 25 -25.48 9.91 -5.01
C VAL A 25 -26.33 8.75 -4.51
N GLY A 26 -27.52 9.06 -3.99
CA GLY A 26 -28.52 8.08 -3.57
C GLY A 26 -28.23 7.42 -2.22
N THR A 27 -27.16 7.83 -1.54
CA THR A 27 -26.86 7.37 -0.18
C THR A 27 -26.38 8.53 0.69
N PRO A 28 -26.53 8.45 2.02
CA PRO A 28 -25.89 9.40 2.92
C PRO A 28 -24.37 9.31 2.80
N PRO A 29 -23.61 10.37 3.16
CA PRO A 29 -22.17 10.27 3.35
C PRO A 29 -21.81 9.08 4.21
N GLN A 30 -20.69 8.43 3.92
CA GLN A 30 -20.26 7.24 4.65
C GLN A 30 -18.83 7.41 5.14
N PHE A 31 -18.61 7.09 6.40
CA PHE A 31 -17.27 6.98 6.97
C PHE A 31 -16.77 5.54 6.87
N ARG A 32 -15.50 5.38 6.56
CA ARG A 32 -14.81 4.11 6.74
C ARG A 32 -14.16 4.09 8.12
N ILE A 33 -14.73 3.31 9.03
CA ILE A 33 -14.24 3.15 10.40
C ILE A 33 -13.79 1.71 10.55
N GLN A 34 -12.50 1.50 10.84
CA GLN A 34 -11.90 0.17 10.98
C GLN A 34 -12.22 -0.77 9.79
N GLY A 35 -12.22 -0.22 8.57
CA GLY A 35 -12.49 -0.96 7.33
C GLY A 35 -13.97 -1.20 7.02
N LYS A 36 -14.90 -0.82 7.90
CA LYS A 36 -16.35 -0.93 7.67
C LYS A 36 -16.96 0.40 7.27
N MET A 37 -17.93 0.37 6.37
CA MET A 37 -18.67 1.56 5.94
C MET A 37 -19.81 1.85 6.91
N VAL A 38 -19.81 3.05 7.50
CA VAL A 38 -20.81 3.53 8.45
C VAL A 38 -21.47 4.78 7.88
N LYS A 39 -22.81 4.75 7.74
CA LYS A 39 -23.57 5.89 7.21
C LYS A 39 -23.67 7.00 8.25
N VAL A 40 -23.43 8.23 7.82
CA VAL A 40 -23.74 9.43 8.60
C VAL A 40 -25.26 9.56 8.70
N LYS A 41 -25.76 9.99 9.87
CA LYS A 41 -27.20 10.15 10.15
C LYS A 41 -27.77 11.41 9.49
N ILE A 42 -27.73 11.46 8.16
CA ILE A 42 -28.35 12.50 7.34
C ILE A 42 -29.02 11.87 6.13
N ASP A 43 -29.79 12.67 5.40
CA ASP A 43 -30.49 12.22 4.20
C ASP A 43 -29.53 11.81 3.07
N ALA A 44 -30.06 11.04 2.13
CA ALA A 44 -29.32 10.63 0.95
C ALA A 44 -28.96 11.85 0.08
N LEU A 45 -27.74 11.83 -0.47
CA LEU A 45 -27.25 12.93 -1.29
C LEU A 45 -27.83 12.85 -2.71
N SER A 46 -28.29 13.99 -3.22
CA SER A 46 -28.59 14.18 -4.65
C SER A 46 -27.32 14.41 -5.48
N SER A 47 -27.43 14.37 -6.80
CA SER A 47 -26.33 14.72 -7.73
C SER A 47 -25.86 16.17 -7.56
N GLN A 48 -26.78 17.07 -7.20
CA GLN A 48 -26.45 18.46 -6.90
C GLN A 48 -25.65 18.55 -5.60
N ASP A 49 -26.04 17.80 -4.56
CA ASP A 49 -25.35 17.79 -3.27
C ASP A 49 -23.92 17.27 -3.40
N THR A 50 -23.72 16.15 -4.11
CA THR A 50 -22.37 15.59 -4.27
C THR A 50 -21.47 16.52 -5.06
N LYS A 51 -21.99 17.16 -6.13
CA LYS A 51 -21.23 18.17 -6.89
C LYS A 51 -20.86 19.36 -6.02
N GLU A 52 -21.82 19.94 -5.29
CA GLU A 52 -21.57 21.07 -4.38
C GLU A 52 -20.52 20.74 -3.32
N LEU A 53 -20.64 19.57 -2.66
CA LEU A 53 -19.68 19.13 -1.65
C LEU A 53 -18.28 18.96 -2.24
N CYS A 54 -18.13 18.21 -3.33
CA CYS A 54 -16.83 17.94 -3.94
C CYS A 54 -16.18 19.22 -4.50
N TYR A 55 -16.94 20.10 -5.16
CA TYR A 55 -16.40 21.33 -5.74
C TYR A 55 -16.01 22.37 -4.69
N SER A 56 -16.56 22.30 -3.47
CA SER A 56 -16.28 23.25 -2.39
C SER A 56 -14.81 23.28 -1.92
N VAL A 57 -14.05 22.22 -2.22
CA VAL A 57 -12.63 22.08 -1.85
C VAL A 57 -11.69 22.14 -3.05
N LEU A 58 -12.21 22.36 -4.26
CA LEU A 58 -11.44 22.50 -5.49
C LEU A 58 -11.15 23.97 -5.79
N THR A 59 -9.93 24.25 -6.24
CA THR A 59 -9.60 25.53 -6.90
C THR A 59 -10.22 25.58 -8.30
N ASP A 60 -10.32 26.77 -8.90
CA ASP A 60 -10.92 26.88 -10.24
C ASP A 60 -10.09 26.15 -11.31
N SER A 61 -8.76 26.12 -11.18
CA SER A 61 -7.89 25.31 -12.04
C SER A 61 -8.20 23.82 -11.91
N GLN A 62 -8.40 23.34 -10.69
CA GLN A 62 -8.77 21.94 -10.42
C GLN A 62 -10.17 21.58 -10.93
N LYS A 63 -11.14 22.50 -10.89
CA LYS A 63 -12.46 22.27 -11.49
C LYS A 63 -12.36 22.07 -12.99
N THR A 64 -11.61 22.92 -13.68
CA THR A 64 -11.37 22.79 -15.13
C THR A 64 -10.67 21.48 -15.47
N ASP A 65 -9.67 21.08 -14.68
CA ASP A 65 -8.96 19.81 -14.87
C ASP A 65 -9.90 18.60 -14.68
N PHE A 66 -10.67 18.60 -13.60
CA PHE A 66 -11.68 17.58 -13.34
C PHE A 66 -12.75 17.50 -14.43
N GLU A 67 -13.22 18.64 -14.96
CA GLU A 67 -14.23 18.66 -16.02
C GLU A 67 -13.69 18.14 -17.36
N SER A 68 -12.38 18.22 -17.57
CA SER A 68 -11.70 17.70 -18.77
C SER A 68 -11.42 16.20 -18.67
N HIS A 69 -11.02 15.72 -17.50
CA HIS A 69 -10.56 14.33 -17.30
C HIS A 69 -11.57 13.42 -16.59
N LEU A 70 -12.62 13.99 -15.99
CA LEU A 70 -13.65 13.30 -15.21
C LEU A 70 -13.13 12.54 -13.97
N GLU A 71 -11.87 12.75 -13.61
CA GLU A 71 -11.22 12.27 -12.39
C GLU A 71 -10.13 13.26 -11.97
N LEU A 72 -9.94 13.46 -10.67
CA LEU A 72 -8.90 14.31 -10.13
C LEU A 72 -8.45 13.84 -8.73
N ASP A 73 -7.15 13.59 -8.59
CA ASP A 73 -6.46 13.43 -7.30
C ASP A 73 -5.84 14.76 -6.84
N PHE A 74 -6.08 15.13 -5.58
CA PHE A 74 -5.54 16.36 -4.99
C PHE A 74 -5.36 16.27 -3.48
N SER A 75 -4.75 17.28 -2.87
CA SER A 75 -4.60 17.38 -1.42
C SER A 75 -4.91 18.79 -0.94
N PHE A 76 -5.51 18.90 0.24
CA PHE A 76 -5.86 20.18 0.86
C PHE A 76 -5.80 20.09 2.39
N GLY A 77 -5.79 21.23 3.05
CA GLY A 77 -5.83 21.34 4.51
C GLY A 77 -7.13 21.96 4.99
N VAL A 78 -7.66 21.47 6.10
CA VAL A 78 -8.74 22.12 6.85
C VAL A 78 -8.13 22.61 8.16
N LYS A 79 -8.20 23.92 8.38
CA LYS A 79 -7.62 24.57 9.56
C LYS A 79 -8.13 23.92 10.85
N ASP A 80 -7.21 23.64 11.78
CA ASP A 80 -7.49 23.03 13.09
C ASP A 80 -8.16 21.63 13.04
N VAL A 81 -8.16 20.98 11.88
CA VAL A 81 -8.72 19.62 11.70
C VAL A 81 -7.64 18.65 11.25
N ALA A 82 -7.27 18.67 9.96
CA ALA A 82 -6.26 17.77 9.38
C ALA A 82 -5.94 18.18 7.94
N ARG A 83 -4.96 17.50 7.35
CA ARG A 83 -4.76 17.46 5.89
C ARG A 83 -5.49 16.27 5.31
N PHE A 84 -5.94 16.40 4.07
CA PHE A 84 -6.70 15.37 3.38
C PHE A 84 -6.15 15.16 1.96
N ARG A 85 -6.19 13.91 1.50
CA ARG A 85 -6.10 13.56 0.08
C ARG A 85 -7.52 13.35 -0.42
N GLY A 86 -7.91 14.08 -1.45
CA GLY A 86 -9.18 13.90 -2.14
C GLY A 86 -8.96 13.20 -3.48
N ASN A 87 -9.87 12.31 -3.84
CA ASN A 87 -10.07 11.87 -5.22
C ASN A 87 -11.54 12.14 -5.55
N VAL A 88 -11.79 12.95 -6.58
CA VAL A 88 -13.13 13.22 -7.11
C VAL A 88 -13.22 12.62 -8.50
N PHE A 89 -14.37 12.03 -8.83
CA PHE A 89 -14.55 11.28 -10.06
C PHE A 89 -15.99 11.38 -10.53
N TYR A 90 -16.22 11.19 -11.82
CA TYR A 90 -17.54 11.12 -12.41
C TYR A 90 -17.96 9.66 -12.61
N GLN A 91 -19.06 9.24 -11.99
CA GLN A 91 -19.56 7.87 -12.07
C GLN A 91 -21.07 7.87 -12.19
N LYS A 92 -21.61 7.06 -13.12
CA LYS A 92 -23.05 6.87 -13.35
C LYS A 92 -23.81 8.20 -13.50
N GLY A 93 -23.21 9.15 -14.22
CA GLY A 93 -23.84 10.45 -14.49
C GLY A 93 -23.78 11.46 -13.35
N ALA A 94 -22.98 11.21 -12.30
CA ALA A 94 -22.85 12.13 -11.17
C ALA A 94 -21.41 12.21 -10.63
N VAL A 95 -21.12 13.32 -9.95
CA VAL A 95 -19.86 13.51 -9.23
C VAL A 95 -19.89 12.68 -7.95
N GLY A 96 -18.80 11.96 -7.69
CA GLY A 96 -18.48 11.30 -6.43
C GLY A 96 -17.15 11.78 -5.88
N GLY A 97 -16.88 11.45 -4.62
CA GLY A 97 -15.61 11.80 -3.97
C GLY A 97 -15.25 10.88 -2.83
N VAL A 98 -13.96 10.63 -2.68
CA VAL A 98 -13.38 9.97 -1.50
C VAL A 98 -12.30 10.86 -0.91
N PHE A 99 -12.39 11.11 0.39
CA PHE A 99 -11.47 11.95 1.13
C PHE A 99 -10.80 11.14 2.23
N ARG A 100 -9.46 11.08 2.21
CA ARG A 100 -8.66 10.34 3.19
C ARG A 100 -7.89 11.29 4.10
N LYS A 101 -7.95 11.05 5.41
CA LYS A 101 -7.12 11.76 6.40
C LYS A 101 -5.63 11.49 6.14
N ILE A 102 -4.83 12.55 6.02
CA ILE A 102 -3.37 12.46 5.99
C ILE A 102 -2.86 12.64 7.43
N PRO A 103 -2.15 11.67 8.02
CA PRO A 103 -1.60 11.78 9.37
C PRO A 103 -0.64 12.97 9.49
N ILE A 104 -0.73 13.72 10.59
CA ILE A 104 0.20 14.81 10.91
C ILE A 104 1.51 14.24 11.48
N GLN A 105 1.42 13.15 12.23
CA GLN A 105 2.58 12.45 12.78
C GLN A 105 3.01 11.33 11.83
N ILE A 106 4.28 11.39 11.43
CA ILE A 106 4.94 10.30 10.71
C ILE A 106 5.25 9.21 11.74
N PRO A 107 4.74 7.97 11.57
CA PRO A 107 5.04 6.88 12.48
C PRO A 107 6.56 6.61 12.57
N SER A 108 7.04 6.25 13.75
CA SER A 108 8.43 5.81 13.92
C SER A 108 8.63 4.39 13.36
N PHE A 109 9.87 4.05 12.99
CA PHE A 109 10.21 2.69 12.55
C PHE A 109 9.77 1.61 13.55
N ASP A 110 9.92 1.88 14.84
CA ASP A 110 9.57 0.94 15.91
C ASP A 110 8.06 0.76 16.02
N SER A 111 7.29 1.85 15.88
CA SER A 111 5.82 1.80 15.89
C SER A 111 5.24 1.02 14.70
N LEU A 112 5.96 0.98 13.58
CA LEU A 112 5.59 0.23 12.38
C LEU A 112 6.01 -1.24 12.44
N GLY A 113 6.80 -1.65 13.45
CA GLY A 113 7.31 -3.01 13.57
C GLY A 113 8.31 -3.39 12.45
N LEU A 114 9.03 -2.41 11.90
CA LEU A 114 9.95 -2.64 10.79
C LEU A 114 11.21 -3.39 11.26
N PRO A 115 11.65 -4.45 10.55
CA PRO A 115 12.89 -5.15 10.88
C PRO A 115 14.13 -4.23 10.85
N ALA A 116 15.10 -4.49 11.73
CA ALA A 116 16.32 -3.68 11.86
C ALA A 116 17.10 -3.53 10.55
N VAL A 117 17.06 -4.53 9.67
CA VAL A 117 17.69 -4.49 8.34
C VAL A 117 17.23 -3.30 7.50
N ILE A 118 15.99 -2.82 7.67
CA ILE A 118 15.48 -1.64 6.95
C ILE A 118 16.16 -0.36 7.47
N LYS A 119 16.44 -0.27 8.79
CA LYS A 119 17.20 0.86 9.37
C LYS A 119 18.63 0.90 8.84
N GLU A 120 19.24 -0.25 8.58
CA GLU A 120 20.59 -0.31 7.99
C GLU A 120 20.57 0.02 6.49
N LEU A 121 19.51 -0.37 5.76
CA LEU A 121 19.35 -0.02 4.35
C LEU A 121 19.32 1.49 4.12
N VAL A 122 18.58 2.24 4.93
CA VAL A 122 18.44 3.71 4.76
C VAL A 122 19.72 4.48 5.10
N LYS A 123 20.70 3.85 5.76
CA LYS A 123 22.02 4.45 6.04
C LYS A 123 23.00 4.32 4.87
N ARG A 124 22.66 3.56 3.82
CA ARG A 124 23.58 3.36 2.68
C ARG A 124 23.75 4.68 1.92
N PRO A 125 24.99 5.07 1.58
CA PRO A 125 25.26 6.38 0.99
C PRO A 125 24.77 6.51 -0.46
N ASN A 126 24.67 5.40 -1.19
CA ASN A 126 24.30 5.38 -2.60
C ASN A 126 23.54 4.09 -2.96
N GLY A 127 22.70 4.18 -4.00
CA GLY A 127 22.03 3.05 -4.64
C GLY A 127 20.51 3.13 -4.60
N LEU A 128 19.85 2.07 -5.05
CA LEU A 128 18.40 2.01 -5.28
C LEU A 128 17.73 1.11 -4.24
N ILE A 129 16.76 1.68 -3.50
CA ILE A 129 15.85 0.93 -2.62
C ILE A 129 14.45 1.00 -3.22
N LEU A 130 13.81 -0.15 -3.36
CA LEU A 130 12.46 -0.27 -3.94
C LEU A 130 11.47 -0.68 -2.85
N VAL A 131 10.38 0.08 -2.70
CA VAL A 131 9.28 -0.24 -1.77
C VAL A 131 8.00 -0.46 -2.57
N THR A 132 7.35 -1.59 -2.37
CA THR A 132 6.28 -2.11 -3.25
C THR A 132 5.08 -2.59 -2.43
N GLY A 133 3.87 -2.65 -3.01
CA GLY A 133 2.63 -3.05 -2.30
C GLY A 133 1.42 -3.18 -3.24
N PRO A 134 0.24 -3.68 -2.80
CA PRO A 134 -0.96 -3.83 -3.66
C PRO A 134 -1.66 -2.47 -3.90
N THR A 135 -2.48 -2.32 -4.95
CA THR A 135 -3.80 -2.97 -5.12
C THR A 135 -3.86 -4.11 -6.16
N GLY A 136 -4.43 -5.26 -5.80
CA GLY A 136 -4.71 -6.37 -6.74
C GLY A 136 -3.57 -7.38 -6.98
N SER A 137 -2.91 -7.84 -5.90
CA SER A 137 -2.29 -9.18 -5.73
C SER A 137 -1.34 -9.82 -6.78
N GLY A 138 -0.75 -9.10 -7.73
CA GLY A 138 0.24 -9.66 -8.69
C GLY A 138 1.73 -9.59 -8.29
N LYS A 139 2.10 -9.83 -7.01
CA LYS A 139 3.47 -9.60 -6.49
C LYS A 139 4.28 -10.88 -6.22
N THR A 140 4.29 -11.85 -7.13
CA THR A 140 5.22 -12.97 -6.96
C THR A 140 6.67 -12.58 -7.24
N THR A 141 6.96 -11.36 -7.72
CA THR A 141 8.33 -10.81 -7.69
C THR A 141 8.33 -9.38 -8.23
N THR A 142 8.29 -8.32 -7.42
CA THR A 142 8.50 -6.97 -7.99
C THR A 142 9.91 -6.84 -8.58
N LEU A 143 10.91 -7.51 -8.00
CA LEU A 143 12.23 -7.58 -8.60
C LEU A 143 12.21 -8.33 -9.94
N ALA A 144 11.64 -9.54 -10.01
CA ALA A 144 11.60 -10.27 -11.27
C ALA A 144 10.65 -9.64 -12.28
N ALA A 145 9.59 -8.93 -11.89
CA ALA A 145 8.76 -8.14 -12.80
C ALA A 145 9.52 -6.91 -13.33
N MET A 146 10.27 -6.21 -12.48
CA MET A 146 11.13 -5.11 -12.93
C MET A 146 12.30 -5.58 -13.80
N LEU A 147 12.84 -6.78 -13.52
CA LEU A 147 13.89 -7.37 -14.34
C LEU A 147 13.32 -8.06 -15.59
N ASP A 148 12.08 -8.54 -15.57
CA ASP A 148 11.35 -9.01 -16.75
C ASP A 148 10.95 -7.85 -17.66
N LEU A 149 10.67 -6.67 -17.08
CA LEU A 149 10.61 -5.43 -17.87
C LEU A 149 11.94 -5.13 -18.57
N LEU A 150 13.08 -5.69 -18.16
CA LEU A 150 14.30 -5.55 -18.96
C LEU A 150 14.19 -6.26 -20.30
N ASN A 151 13.36 -7.29 -20.42
CA ASN A 151 13.16 -8.04 -21.66
C ASN A 151 12.47 -7.20 -22.75
N ILE A 152 11.87 -6.05 -22.41
CA ILE A 152 11.28 -5.12 -23.40
C ILE A 152 12.34 -4.26 -24.10
N PHE A 153 13.52 -4.09 -23.49
CA PHE A 153 14.61 -3.32 -24.10
C PHE A 153 15.25 -4.14 -25.22
N PRO A 154 15.86 -3.47 -26.22
CA PRO A 154 16.59 -4.15 -27.27
C PRO A 154 17.63 -5.14 -26.70
N PRO A 155 17.77 -6.36 -27.25
CA PRO A 155 18.65 -7.40 -26.68
C PRO A 155 20.08 -6.95 -26.37
N HIS A 156 20.64 -6.04 -27.18
CA HIS A 156 21.98 -5.49 -26.99
C HIS A 156 22.13 -4.61 -25.73
N GLN A 157 21.04 -4.09 -25.17
CA GLN A 157 21.05 -3.25 -23.96
C GLN A 157 20.74 -4.04 -22.69
N GLN A 158 20.05 -5.18 -22.79
CA GLN A 158 19.56 -5.94 -21.64
C GLN A 158 20.69 -6.34 -20.70
N THR A 159 21.80 -6.86 -21.23
CA THR A 159 22.97 -7.26 -20.43
C THR A 159 23.54 -6.08 -19.64
N GLN A 160 23.67 -4.91 -20.28
CA GLN A 160 24.20 -3.71 -19.63
C GLN A 160 23.27 -3.20 -18.53
N ILE A 161 21.96 -3.13 -18.80
CA ILE A 161 20.98 -2.67 -17.82
C ILE A 161 20.93 -3.63 -16.62
N ARG A 162 20.99 -4.94 -16.87
CA ARG A 162 21.03 -5.97 -15.83
C ARG A 162 22.27 -5.88 -14.94
N GLN A 163 23.44 -5.61 -15.52
CA GLN A 163 24.68 -5.34 -14.78
C GLN A 163 24.56 -4.09 -13.90
N LEU A 164 24.00 -3.01 -14.46
CA LEU A 164 23.74 -1.79 -13.70
C LEU A 164 22.78 -2.05 -12.55
N MET A 165 21.66 -2.74 -12.79
CA MET A 165 20.69 -3.12 -11.77
C MET A 165 21.34 -3.96 -10.66
N ALA A 166 22.16 -4.96 -11.02
CA ALA A 166 22.91 -5.77 -10.07
C ALA A 166 23.94 -4.96 -9.27
N PHE A 167 24.36 -3.79 -9.74
CA PHE A 167 25.28 -2.90 -9.03
C PHE A 167 24.53 -1.92 -8.11
N VAL A 168 23.52 -1.22 -8.65
CA VAL A 168 22.84 -0.13 -7.93
C VAL A 168 21.84 -0.62 -6.90
N LEU A 169 21.22 -1.79 -7.10
CA LEU A 169 20.17 -2.30 -6.21
C LEU A 169 20.72 -2.56 -4.79
N GLN A 170 20.09 -1.94 -3.81
CA GLN A 170 20.44 -2.06 -2.39
C GLN A 170 19.43 -2.86 -1.60
N GLY A 171 18.16 -2.81 -1.97
CA GLY A 171 17.11 -3.61 -1.35
C GLY A 171 15.77 -3.51 -2.08
N VAL A 172 14.97 -4.56 -1.95
CA VAL A 172 13.56 -4.59 -2.37
C VAL A 172 12.72 -4.97 -1.16
N ILE A 173 11.73 -4.15 -0.85
CA ILE A 173 10.80 -4.32 0.26
C ILE A 173 9.39 -4.40 -0.31
N SER A 174 8.78 -5.58 -0.28
CA SER A 174 7.39 -5.78 -0.69
C SER A 174 6.50 -5.83 0.53
N GLN A 175 5.47 -4.98 0.57
CA GLN A 175 4.56 -4.81 1.70
C GLN A 175 3.15 -5.33 1.38
N GLN A 176 2.56 -6.02 2.35
CA GLN A 176 1.13 -6.37 2.35
C GLN A 176 0.51 -6.01 3.69
N LEU A 177 -0.61 -5.26 3.65
CA LEU A 177 -1.39 -4.94 4.84
C LEU A 177 -2.55 -5.93 4.96
N ILE A 178 -2.60 -6.68 6.05
CA ILE A 178 -3.59 -7.75 6.26
C ILE A 178 -4.43 -7.38 7.49
N PRO A 179 -5.78 -7.49 7.44
CA PRO A 179 -6.60 -7.29 8.63
C PRO A 179 -6.13 -8.17 9.79
N LYS A 180 -6.02 -7.60 10.99
CA LYS A 180 -5.69 -8.38 12.19
C LYS A 180 -6.87 -9.24 12.58
N SER A 181 -6.62 -10.45 13.08
CA SER A 181 -7.68 -11.34 13.55
C SER A 181 -8.43 -10.79 14.77
N SER A 182 -7.85 -9.83 15.50
CA SER A 182 -8.50 -9.11 16.61
C SER A 182 -9.52 -8.04 16.16
N GLY A 183 -9.66 -7.77 14.85
CA GLY A 183 -10.58 -6.76 14.31
C GLY A 183 -10.14 -5.30 14.47
N GLY A 184 -9.10 -5.02 15.26
CA GLY A 184 -8.60 -3.67 15.57
C GLY A 184 -7.52 -3.12 14.64
N GLY A 185 -7.70 -3.23 13.31
CA GLY A 185 -6.78 -2.66 12.33
C GLY A 185 -6.06 -3.70 11.46
N ARG A 186 -4.84 -3.38 11.00
CA ARG A 186 -4.06 -4.21 10.07
C ARG A 186 -2.67 -4.50 10.60
N CYS A 187 -2.12 -5.68 10.30
CA CYS A 187 -0.70 -5.99 10.45
C CYS A 187 0.00 -5.89 9.11
N MET A 188 1.31 -5.62 9.16
CA MET A 188 2.17 -5.52 7.97
C MET A 188 2.95 -6.82 7.81
N ALA A 189 2.79 -7.48 6.67
CA ALA A 189 3.67 -8.54 6.21
C ALA A 189 4.68 -7.96 5.21
N LEU A 190 5.94 -8.38 5.33
CA LEU A 190 7.05 -7.86 4.55
C LEU A 190 7.83 -8.99 3.88
N GLU A 191 8.19 -8.80 2.63
CA GLU A 191 9.26 -9.53 1.97
C GLU A 191 10.43 -8.56 1.77
N ILE A 192 11.63 -8.98 2.17
CA ILE A 192 12.83 -8.15 2.17
C ILE A 192 13.94 -8.90 1.45
N LEU A 193 14.33 -8.40 0.28
CA LEU A 193 15.49 -8.85 -0.46
C LEU A 193 16.64 -7.85 -0.29
N ILE A 194 17.79 -8.37 0.13
CA ILE A 194 19.04 -7.61 0.26
C ILE A 194 20.07 -8.23 -0.70
N PRO A 195 20.45 -7.56 -1.80
CA PRO A 195 21.36 -8.14 -2.77
C PRO A 195 22.78 -8.31 -2.23
N ASN A 196 23.10 -9.53 -1.81
CA ASN A 196 24.46 -9.99 -1.53
C ASN A 196 25.18 -10.41 -2.84
N GLY A 197 26.43 -10.87 -2.74
CA GLY A 197 27.19 -11.30 -3.92
C GLY A 197 26.49 -12.38 -4.76
N ALA A 198 25.86 -13.36 -4.10
CA ALA A 198 25.12 -14.43 -4.77
C ALA A 198 23.91 -13.90 -5.54
N ILE A 199 23.06 -13.09 -4.91
CA ILE A 199 21.90 -12.46 -5.56
C ILE A 199 22.34 -11.59 -6.74
N ARG A 200 23.41 -10.81 -6.59
CA ARG A 200 23.93 -9.96 -7.68
C ARG A 200 24.40 -10.79 -8.87
N ASN A 201 25.03 -11.94 -8.62
CA ASN A 201 25.41 -12.88 -9.68
C ASN A 201 24.18 -13.47 -10.37
N LEU A 202 23.17 -13.91 -9.60
CA LEU A 202 21.92 -14.43 -10.17
C LEU A 202 21.22 -13.39 -11.05
N ILE A 203 21.22 -12.11 -10.66
CA ILE A 203 20.68 -11.01 -11.48
C ILE A 203 21.46 -10.91 -12.79
N ARG A 204 22.80 -10.87 -12.76
CA ARG A 204 23.66 -10.75 -13.95
C ARG A 204 23.51 -11.93 -14.91
N GLU A 205 23.30 -13.12 -14.39
CA GLU A 205 23.20 -14.38 -15.16
C GLU A 205 21.78 -14.73 -15.61
N ASP A 206 20.79 -13.87 -15.36
CA ASP A 206 19.37 -14.13 -15.67
C ASP A 206 18.77 -15.36 -14.97
N LYS A 207 19.24 -15.66 -13.76
CA LYS A 207 18.77 -16.78 -12.94
C LYS A 207 17.78 -16.32 -11.88
N MET A 208 16.82 -15.49 -12.29
CA MET A 208 15.88 -14.84 -11.37
C MET A 208 15.00 -15.82 -10.59
N HIS A 209 14.64 -16.95 -11.20
CA HIS A 209 13.88 -18.01 -10.55
C HIS A 209 14.59 -18.59 -9.30
N GLN A 210 15.92 -18.44 -9.19
CA GLN A 210 16.70 -18.95 -8.06
C GLN A 210 16.80 -17.95 -6.91
N VAL A 211 16.47 -16.67 -7.13
CA VAL A 211 16.55 -15.61 -6.11
C VAL A 211 15.72 -15.97 -4.88
N TYR A 212 14.51 -16.52 -5.07
CA TYR A 212 13.64 -16.93 -3.97
C TYR A 212 14.30 -17.98 -3.07
N SER A 213 14.85 -19.04 -3.68
CA SER A 213 15.56 -20.09 -2.93
C SER A 213 16.81 -19.55 -2.21
N SER A 214 17.51 -18.60 -2.83
CA SER A 214 18.67 -17.94 -2.22
C SER A 214 18.28 -17.04 -1.04
N MET A 215 17.12 -16.37 -1.10
CA MET A 215 16.57 -15.62 0.04
C MET A 215 16.24 -16.54 1.22
N GLN A 216 15.66 -17.72 0.95
CA GLN A 216 15.39 -18.72 1.98
C GLN A 216 16.68 -19.22 2.64
N ALA A 217 17.76 -19.41 1.89
CA ALA A 217 19.05 -19.87 2.43
C ALA A 217 19.82 -18.75 3.20
N GLY A 218 19.75 -17.50 2.74
CA GLY A 218 20.56 -16.38 3.26
C GLY A 218 20.03 -15.68 4.52
N GLN A 219 19.07 -16.27 5.23
CA GLN A 219 18.35 -15.62 6.35
C GLN A 219 19.29 -15.14 7.47
N ASN A 220 20.24 -15.98 7.87
CA ASN A 220 21.07 -15.73 9.06
C ASN A 220 22.15 -14.67 8.83
N GLU A 221 22.48 -14.38 7.57
CA GLU A 221 23.66 -13.57 7.23
C GLU A 221 23.30 -12.18 6.69
N SER A 222 22.17 -12.04 5.97
CA SER A 222 21.86 -10.79 5.25
C SER A 222 20.58 -10.10 5.69
N GLY A 223 19.83 -10.65 6.65
CA GLY A 223 18.55 -10.10 7.10
C GLY A 223 17.44 -10.19 6.04
N MET A 224 17.59 -11.08 5.05
CA MET A 224 16.55 -11.35 4.06
C MET A 224 15.36 -12.07 4.70
N MET A 225 14.18 -11.84 4.15
CA MET A 225 12.94 -12.44 4.63
C MET A 225 11.99 -12.67 3.46
N THR A 226 11.44 -13.88 3.33
CA THR A 226 10.37 -14.14 2.35
C THR A 226 9.01 -13.72 2.90
N MET A 227 8.03 -13.46 2.02
CA MET A 227 6.67 -13.15 2.47
C MET A 227 6.09 -14.23 3.40
N ASN A 228 6.27 -15.52 3.05
CA ASN A 228 5.77 -16.64 3.84
C ASN A 228 6.41 -16.72 5.24
N GLN A 229 7.68 -16.33 5.37
CA GLN A 229 8.33 -16.22 6.68
C GLN A 229 7.74 -15.07 7.51
N SER A 230 7.49 -13.92 6.90
CA SER A 230 6.83 -12.80 7.59
C SER A 230 5.43 -13.17 8.03
N LEU A 231 4.64 -13.85 7.19
CA LEU A 231 3.30 -14.32 7.53
C LEU A 231 3.33 -15.33 8.68
N THR A 232 4.25 -16.29 8.64
CA THR A 232 4.45 -17.28 9.71
C THR A 232 4.79 -16.60 11.05
N ARG A 233 5.66 -15.59 11.05
CA ARG A 233 5.98 -14.79 12.25
C ARG A 233 4.77 -14.03 12.80
N LEU A 234 3.93 -13.46 11.93
CA LEU A 234 2.70 -12.79 12.35
C LEU A 234 1.70 -13.74 12.99
N VAL A 235 1.62 -14.99 12.51
CA VAL A 235 0.80 -16.03 13.13
C VAL A 235 1.37 -16.43 14.49
N GLN A 236 2.68 -16.67 14.60
CA GLN A 236 3.33 -16.96 15.88
C GLN A 236 3.12 -15.85 16.92
N ALA A 237 3.13 -14.59 16.48
CA ALA A 237 2.88 -13.43 17.34
C ALA A 237 1.39 -13.21 17.68
N GLY A 238 0.47 -14.06 17.17
CA GLY A 238 -0.97 -13.93 17.39
C GLY A 238 -1.62 -12.75 16.66
N ALA A 239 -0.91 -12.08 15.74
CA ALA A 239 -1.43 -10.94 14.99
C ALA A 239 -2.36 -11.36 13.83
N LEU A 240 -2.17 -12.59 13.33
CA LEU A 240 -2.85 -13.14 12.17
C LEU A 240 -3.28 -14.59 12.43
N SER A 241 -4.40 -15.02 11.86
CA SER A 241 -4.86 -16.41 11.93
C SER A 241 -4.13 -17.27 10.89
N LYS A 242 -4.11 -18.59 11.09
CA LYS A 242 -3.52 -19.51 10.11
C LYS A 242 -4.23 -19.42 8.75
N SER A 243 -5.56 -19.26 8.73
CA SER A 243 -6.33 -19.12 7.49
C SER A 243 -6.00 -17.82 6.77
N ASP A 244 -6.00 -16.68 7.47
CA ASP A 244 -5.70 -15.38 6.86
C ASP A 244 -4.27 -15.34 6.29
N ALA A 245 -3.33 -16.06 6.92
CA ALA A 245 -1.96 -16.20 6.43
C ALA A 245 -1.90 -17.01 5.13
N VAL A 246 -2.62 -18.13 5.03
CA VAL A 246 -2.71 -18.94 3.82
C VAL A 246 -3.31 -18.13 2.66
N ASP A 247 -4.41 -17.41 2.91
CA ASP A 247 -5.08 -16.57 1.90
C ASP A 247 -4.20 -15.40 1.43
N ALA A 248 -3.31 -14.92 2.28
CA ALA A 248 -2.38 -13.85 1.95
C ALA A 248 -1.14 -14.32 1.17
N SER A 249 -0.87 -15.63 1.14
CA SER A 249 0.32 -16.21 0.50
C SER A 249 0.14 -16.43 -1.00
N MET A 250 1.23 -16.24 -1.75
CA MET A 250 1.30 -16.60 -3.17
C MET A 250 1.74 -18.04 -3.41
N VAL A 251 2.19 -18.72 -2.37
CA VAL A 251 2.60 -20.13 -2.42
C VAL A 251 1.94 -20.86 -1.24
N PRO A 252 0.61 -21.14 -1.32
CA PRO A 252 -0.17 -21.70 -0.21
C PRO A 252 0.39 -23.01 0.35
N ASP A 253 0.95 -23.87 -0.52
CA ASP A 253 1.52 -25.16 -0.11
C ASP A 253 2.74 -24.99 0.79
N GLU A 254 3.59 -24.00 0.51
CA GLU A 254 4.78 -23.72 1.31
C GLU A 254 4.38 -23.20 2.69
N ILE A 255 3.53 -22.17 2.75
CA ILE A 255 3.11 -21.60 4.01
C ILE A 255 2.34 -22.61 4.87
N THR A 256 1.52 -23.48 4.26
CA THR A 256 0.82 -24.54 4.99
C THR A 256 1.80 -25.48 5.70
N LYS A 257 2.88 -25.87 5.03
CA LYS A 257 3.95 -26.69 5.65
C LYS A 257 4.67 -25.93 6.77
N MET A 258 4.96 -24.65 6.57
CA MET A 258 5.59 -23.80 7.61
C MET A 258 4.70 -23.67 8.85
N LEU A 259 3.40 -23.44 8.67
CA LEU A 259 2.42 -23.30 9.74
C LEU A 259 2.12 -24.61 10.47
N ALA A 260 2.31 -25.76 9.83
CA ALA A 260 2.23 -27.07 10.45
C ALA A 260 3.44 -27.38 11.35
N ALA A 261 4.61 -26.80 11.04
CA ALA A 261 5.80 -26.92 11.87
C ALA A 261 5.79 -26.00 13.12
N LEU A 262 4.82 -25.09 13.21
CA LEU A 262 4.60 -24.26 14.41
C LEU A 262 3.99 -25.11 15.52
N LYS A 263 4.73 -25.27 16.62
CA LYS A 263 4.25 -25.87 17.87
C LYS A 263 3.26 -24.96 18.58
#